data_AF-A0A1J3JNK0-F1
#
_entry.id   AF-A0A1J3JNK0-F1
#
_cell.length_a   1.000
_cell.length_b   1.000
_cell.length_c   1.000
_cell.angle_alpha   90.00
_cell.angle_beta   90.00
_cell.angle_gamma   90.00
#
_symmetry.space_group_name_H-M   'P 1'
#
loop_
_entity.id
_entity.type
_entity.pdbx_description
1 polymer ?
#
loop_
_entity_poly.entity_id
_entity_poly.type
_entity_poly.pdbx_seq_one_letter_code
_entity_poly.pdbx_strand_id
1 'polypeptide(L)'
;YGPETNELLLAKALKDGFREKVELATKFGITLSQDGKFGIRGDAEYVRSACEASLRRLGVTSIDLYYQHRIDTTVPIEVTMGELKKLVEEGKIKYIGLSEASASTIRRAHAVHPITAVQIG
;
A
#
# COMPACT_ATOMS: atom_id res chain seq x y z
N TYR A 1 9.23 5.95 -2.22
CA TYR A 1 10.40 6.53 -2.90
C TYR A 1 10.38 8.03 -2.68
N GLY A 2 11.51 8.60 -2.22
CA GLY A 2 11.56 9.91 -1.55
C GLY A 2 10.74 9.92 -0.25
N PRO A 3 11.12 10.63 0.82
CA PRO A 3 10.16 10.92 1.88
C PRO A 3 9.08 11.82 1.27
N GLU A 4 7.97 11.20 0.85
CA GLU A 4 6.69 11.83 0.45
C GLU A 4 6.67 12.66 -0.85
N THR A 5 7.82 13.03 -1.41
CA THR A 5 7.89 13.94 -2.57
C THR A 5 7.42 13.34 -3.90
N ASN A 6 7.57 12.03 -4.10
CA ASN A 6 7.15 11.40 -5.36
C ASN A 6 5.63 11.35 -5.53
N GLU A 7 4.87 11.13 -4.45
CA GLU A 7 3.41 11.14 -4.54
C GLU A 7 2.88 12.52 -4.90
N LEU A 8 3.52 13.60 -4.40
CA LEU A 8 3.19 14.96 -4.78
C LEU A 8 3.53 15.28 -6.24
N LEU A 9 4.59 14.68 -6.79
CA LEU A 9 4.92 14.82 -8.21
C LEU A 9 3.88 14.11 -9.08
N LEU A 10 3.51 12.87 -8.71
CA LEU A 10 2.45 12.13 -9.40
C LEU A 10 1.11 12.88 -9.32
N ALA A 11 0.77 13.47 -8.18
CA ALA A 11 -0.45 14.28 -8.02
C ALA A 11 -0.55 15.40 -9.06
N LYS A 12 0.57 16.03 -9.42
CA LYS A 12 0.61 17.06 -10.47
C LYS A 12 0.41 16.46 -11.86
N ALA A 13 1.00 15.30 -12.14
CA ALA A 13 0.89 14.61 -13.42
C ALA A 13 -0.49 13.99 -13.67
N LEU A 14 -1.25 13.67 -12.62
CA LEU A 14 -2.58 13.05 -12.70
C LEU A 14 -3.71 14.06 -12.98
N LYS A 15 -3.41 15.37 -12.98
CA LYS A 15 -4.37 16.43 -13.28
C LYS A 15 -4.83 16.38 -14.74
N ASP A 16 -5.79 17.24 -15.10
CA ASP A 16 -6.25 17.43 -16.49
C ASP A 16 -6.79 16.15 -17.14
N GLY A 17 -7.41 15.30 -16.31
CA GLY A 17 -8.08 14.06 -16.73
C GLY A 17 -7.16 12.89 -17.06
N PHE A 18 -5.89 12.95 -16.63
CA PHE A 18 -4.97 11.81 -16.77
C PHE A 18 -5.23 10.70 -15.75
N ARG A 19 -5.82 11.01 -14.60
CA ARG A 19 -6.12 10.02 -13.55
C ARG A 19 -6.92 8.83 -14.07
N GLU A 20 -7.94 9.06 -14.88
CA GLU A 20 -8.79 8.03 -15.48
C GLU A 20 -8.14 7.25 -16.62
N LYS A 21 -6.95 7.66 -17.07
CA LYS A 21 -6.19 7.00 -18.15
C LYS A 21 -5.04 6.13 -17.65
N VAL A 22 -4.84 6.04 -16.34
CA VAL A 22 -3.71 5.32 -15.74
C VAL A 22 -4.14 4.52 -14.51
N GLU A 23 -3.48 3.38 -14.31
CA GLU A 23 -3.53 2.63 -13.06
C GLU A 23 -2.46 3.16 -12.10
N LEU A 24 -2.92 3.75 -10.99
CA LEU A 24 -2.06 4.30 -9.97
C LEU A 24 -1.67 3.24 -8.95
N ALA A 25 -0.37 2.96 -8.87
CA ALA A 25 0.20 2.05 -7.87
C ALA A 25 1.09 2.79 -6.87
N THR A 26 0.88 2.55 -5.57
CA THR A 26 1.77 3.03 -4.50
C THR A 26 1.88 1.99 -3.38
N LYS A 27 2.73 2.24 -2.38
CA LYS A 27 3.12 1.24 -1.38
C LYS A 27 3.21 1.83 0.02
N PHE A 28 2.99 1.01 1.04
CA PHE A 28 3.22 1.32 2.45
C PHE A 28 4.14 0.31 3.12
N GLY A 29 4.47 0.54 4.39
CA GLY A 29 5.06 -0.48 5.25
C GLY A 29 6.45 -0.12 5.75
N ILE A 30 7.21 0.71 5.04
CA ILE A 30 8.52 1.18 5.50
C ILE A 30 8.32 2.45 6.34
N THR A 31 8.78 2.42 7.58
CA THR A 31 8.77 3.57 8.50
C THR A 31 10.18 4.09 8.72
N LEU A 32 10.30 5.38 9.02
CA LEU A 32 11.53 6.01 9.50
C LEU A 32 11.23 6.64 10.86
N SER A 33 11.91 6.19 11.91
CA SER A 33 11.79 6.76 13.25
C SER A 33 12.53 8.10 13.37
N GLN A 34 12.28 8.84 14.44
CA GLN A 34 12.92 10.13 14.69
C GLN A 34 14.45 10.04 14.83
N ASP A 35 14.97 8.90 15.30
CA ASP A 35 16.41 8.61 15.36
C ASP A 35 16.99 8.09 14.04
N GLY A 36 16.22 8.16 12.94
CA GLY A 36 16.66 7.81 11.59
C GLY A 36 16.72 6.30 11.34
N LYS A 37 16.14 5.46 12.19
CA LYS A 37 16.11 4.01 11.98
C LYS A 37 14.94 3.61 11.10
N PHE A 38 15.22 2.71 10.17
CA PHE A 38 14.18 2.08 9.37
C PHE A 38 13.45 1.00 10.17
N GLY A 39 12.14 0.94 9.98
CA GLY A 39 11.28 -0.12 10.50
C GLY A 39 10.30 -0.60 9.44
N ILE A 40 9.61 -1.70 9.74
CA ILE A 40 8.54 -2.23 8.93
C ILE A 40 7.29 -2.33 9.80
N ARG A 41 6.15 -1.82 9.31
CA ARG A 41 4.86 -1.91 10.00
C ARG A 41 3.76 -2.44 9.08
N GLY A 42 3.06 -3.47 9.56
CA GLY A 42 1.91 -4.10 8.91
C GLY A 42 0.65 -4.12 9.78
N ASP A 43 0.67 -3.51 10.96
CA ASP A 43 -0.50 -3.42 11.82
C ASP A 43 -1.63 -2.60 11.15
N ALA A 44 -2.88 -2.95 11.47
CA ALA A 44 -4.05 -2.36 10.83
C ALA A 44 -4.14 -0.84 10.98
N GLU A 45 -3.76 -0.28 12.14
CA GLU A 45 -3.74 1.16 12.35
C GLU A 45 -2.76 1.86 11.38
N TYR A 46 -1.57 1.28 11.22
CA TYR A 46 -0.59 1.80 10.27
C TYR A 46 -1.04 1.69 8.82
N VAL A 47 -1.57 0.53 8.41
CA VAL A 47 -2.08 0.29 7.06
C VAL A 47 -3.08 1.38 6.67
N ARG A 48 -4.05 1.66 7.55
CA ARG A 48 -5.05 2.69 7.32
C ARG A 48 -4.44 4.08 7.25
N SER A 49 -3.70 4.47 8.27
CA SER A 49 -3.12 5.83 8.33
C SER A 49 -2.19 6.11 7.14
N ALA A 50 -1.42 5.12 6.69
CA ALA A 50 -0.58 5.21 5.50
C ALA A 50 -1.42 5.36 4.22
N CYS A 51 -2.52 4.61 4.09
CA CYS A 51 -3.41 4.72 2.93
C CYS A 51 -4.05 6.11 2.84
N GLU A 52 -4.61 6.62 3.95
CA GLU A 52 -5.18 7.97 3.98
C GLU A 52 -4.15 9.05 3.64
N ALA A 53 -2.91 8.87 4.12
CA ALA A 53 -1.83 9.80 3.84
C ALA A 53 -1.45 9.80 2.35
N SER A 54 -1.36 8.62 1.72
CA SER A 54 -1.12 8.50 0.28
C SER A 54 -2.25 9.14 -0.53
N LEU A 55 -3.52 8.86 -0.21
CA LEU A 55 -4.68 9.47 -0.88
C LEU A 55 -4.62 11.01 -0.83
N ARG A 56 -4.31 11.57 0.36
CA ARG A 56 -4.14 13.02 0.53
C ARG A 56 -3.01 13.58 -0.31
N ARG A 57 -1.82 12.95 -0.30
CA ARG A 57 -0.66 13.43 -1.07
C ARG A 57 -0.87 13.32 -2.57
N LEU A 58 -1.54 12.26 -3.02
CA LEU A 58 -1.88 12.03 -4.42
C LEU A 58 -3.05 12.91 -4.90
N GLY A 59 -3.87 13.43 -3.99
CA GLY A 59 -5.06 14.21 -4.31
C GLY A 59 -6.15 13.38 -5.01
N VAL A 60 -6.25 12.09 -4.67
CA VAL A 60 -7.21 11.14 -5.28
C VAL A 60 -8.09 10.51 -4.20
N THR A 61 -9.26 10.04 -4.60
CA THR A 61 -10.19 9.32 -3.71
C THR A 61 -9.94 7.82 -3.66
N SER A 62 -9.23 7.27 -4.65
CA SER A 62 -8.95 5.84 -4.77
C SER A 62 -7.60 5.56 -5.44
N ILE A 63 -6.87 4.57 -4.93
CA ILE A 63 -5.62 4.01 -5.49
C ILE A 63 -5.95 2.70 -6.21
N ASP A 64 -5.44 2.48 -7.42
CA ASP A 64 -5.77 1.26 -8.14
C ASP A 64 -5.08 0.04 -7.53
N LEU A 65 -3.78 0.12 -7.25
CA LEU A 65 -3.02 -1.01 -6.68
C LEU A 65 -2.17 -0.58 -5.50
N TYR A 66 -2.44 -1.13 -4.32
CA TYR A 66 -1.75 -0.78 -3.09
C TYR A 66 -0.94 -1.95 -2.54
N TYR A 67 0.36 -1.72 -2.36
CA TYR A 67 1.30 -2.77 -1.94
C TYR A 67 1.71 -2.64 -0.47
N GLN A 68 1.82 -3.78 0.23
CA GLN A 68 2.77 -3.87 1.33
C GLN A 68 4.18 -3.98 0.75
N HIS A 69 5.01 -2.96 1.00
CA HIS A 69 6.34 -2.80 0.40
C HIS A 69 7.37 -3.80 0.96
N ARG A 70 7.28 -4.09 2.26
CA ARG A 70 8.06 -5.12 2.94
C ARG A 70 7.17 -5.80 3.97
N ILE A 71 7.31 -7.12 4.09
CA ILE A 71 6.52 -7.90 5.03
C ILE A 71 6.97 -7.62 6.45
N ASP A 72 6.03 -7.18 7.29
CA ASP A 72 6.20 -7.11 8.73
C ASP A 72 6.19 -8.53 9.29
N THR A 73 7.30 -8.97 9.87
CA THR A 73 7.43 -10.33 10.44
C THR A 73 6.95 -10.42 11.88
N THR A 74 6.60 -9.30 12.51
CA THR A 74 6.09 -9.23 13.89
C THR A 74 4.56 -9.30 13.95
N VAL A 75 3.88 -9.08 12.82
CA VAL A 75 2.42 -9.13 12.68
C VAL A 75 2.02 -10.26 11.73
N PRO A 76 1.03 -11.11 12.07
CA PRO A 76 0.49 -12.09 11.12
C PRO A 76 -0.05 -11.39 9.87
N ILE A 77 0.31 -11.89 8.68
CA ILE A 77 -0.08 -11.27 7.41
C ILE A 77 -1.60 -11.11 7.25
N GLU A 78 -2.38 -11.97 7.89
CA GLU A 78 -3.85 -11.92 7.89
C GLU A 78 -4.39 -10.64 8.57
N VAL A 79 -3.66 -10.08 9.53
CA VAL A 79 -4.04 -8.80 10.17
C VAL A 79 -3.89 -7.66 9.16
N THR A 80 -2.74 -7.58 8.47
CA THR A 80 -2.51 -6.59 7.41
C THR A 80 -3.56 -6.73 6.30
N MET A 81 -3.79 -7.96 5.85
CA MET A 81 -4.73 -8.27 4.78
C MET A 81 -6.18 -7.99 5.17
N GLY A 82 -6.53 -8.20 6.44
CA GLY A 82 -7.84 -7.85 6.96
C GLY A 82 -8.13 -6.36 6.84
N GLU A 83 -7.14 -5.50 7.10
CA GLU A 83 -7.31 -4.07 6.93
C GLU A 83 -7.31 -3.63 5.46
N LEU A 84 -6.44 -4.22 4.63
CA LEU A 84 -6.45 -3.97 3.19
C LEU A 84 -7.78 -4.38 2.55
N LYS A 85 -8.39 -5.48 2.99
CA LYS A 85 -9.72 -5.90 2.56
C LYS A 85 -10.78 -4.84 2.85
N LYS A 86 -10.78 -4.24 4.06
CA LYS A 86 -11.71 -3.15 4.38
C LYS A 86 -11.50 -1.94 3.47
N LEU A 87 -10.24 -1.58 3.19
CA LEU A 87 -9.92 -0.48 2.28
C LEU A 87 -10.42 -0.76 0.84
N VAL A 88 -10.43 -2.02 0.40
CA VAL A 88 -11.07 -2.44 -0.86
C VAL A 88 -12.58 -2.26 -0.79
N GLU A 89 -13.23 -2.76 0.27
CA GLU A 89 -14.68 -2.67 0.47
C GLU A 89 -15.17 -1.21 0.56
N GLU A 90 -14.34 -0.30 1.11
CA GLU A 90 -14.59 1.13 1.18
C GLU A 90 -14.27 1.88 -0.13
N GLY A 91 -13.71 1.21 -1.14
CA GLY A 91 -13.32 1.80 -2.42
C GLY A 91 -12.08 2.70 -2.38
N LYS A 92 -11.36 2.74 -1.24
CA LYS A 92 -10.12 3.52 -1.08
C LYS A 92 -8.96 2.94 -1.87
N ILE A 93 -8.95 1.63 -2.05
CA ILE A 93 -8.06 0.93 -2.96
C ILE A 93 -8.89 -0.04 -3.82
N LYS A 94 -8.43 -0.39 -5.02
CA LYS A 94 -9.11 -1.40 -5.85
C LYS A 94 -8.48 -2.79 -5.72
N TYR A 95 -7.15 -2.84 -5.69
CA TYR A 95 -6.38 -4.06 -5.74
C TYR A 95 -5.26 -4.08 -4.70
N ILE A 96 -4.92 -5.28 -4.24
CA ILE A 96 -3.86 -5.52 -3.26
C ILE A 96 -2.66 -6.16 -3.95
N GLY A 97 -1.47 -5.63 -3.65
CA GLY A 97 -0.19 -6.23 -4.04
C GLY A 97 0.70 -6.55 -2.84
N LEU A 98 1.64 -7.47 -3.02
CA LEU A 98 2.72 -7.74 -2.06
C LEU A 98 4.08 -7.56 -2.74
N SER A 99 5.07 -7.10 -1.98
CA SER A 99 6.46 -7.01 -2.45
C SER A 99 7.38 -7.80 -1.53
N GLU A 100 8.31 -8.55 -2.12
CA GLU A 100 9.28 -9.41 -1.41
C GLU A 100 8.62 -10.36 -0.39
N ALA A 101 7.49 -10.95 -0.78
CA ALA A 101 6.76 -11.90 0.04
C ALA A 101 7.19 -13.33 -0.25
N SER A 102 7.37 -14.14 0.80
CA SER A 102 7.60 -15.57 0.64
C SER A 102 6.36 -16.28 0.08
N ALA A 103 6.54 -17.46 -0.53
CA ALA A 103 5.43 -18.25 -1.05
C ALA A 103 4.39 -18.62 0.04
N SER A 104 4.81 -18.85 1.28
CA SER A 104 3.89 -19.14 2.39
C SER A 104 3.09 -17.90 2.79
N THR A 105 3.73 -16.73 2.84
CA THR A 105 3.07 -15.43 3.05
C THR A 105 2.03 -15.15 1.98
N ILE A 106 2.38 -15.35 0.70
CA ILE A 106 1.46 -15.11 -0.44
C ILE A 106 0.21 -15.98 -0.32
N ARG A 107 0.35 -17.28 -0.05
CA ARG A 107 -0.80 -18.19 0.09
C ARG A 107 -1.72 -17.79 1.24
N ARG A 108 -1.15 -17.47 2.40
CA ARG A 108 -1.91 -17.03 3.58
C ARG A 108 -2.64 -15.72 3.33
N ALA A 109 -1.96 -14.75 2.71
CA ALA A 109 -2.55 -13.47 2.36
C ALA A 109 -3.72 -13.62 1.37
N HIS A 110 -3.50 -14.40 0.30
CA HIS A 110 -4.49 -14.62 -0.75
C HIS A 110 -5.76 -15.33 -0.23
N ALA A 111 -5.63 -16.14 0.83
CA ALA A 111 -6.77 -16.78 1.47
C ALA A 111 -7.70 -15.79 2.22
N VAL A 112 -7.17 -14.63 2.65
CA VAL A 112 -7.97 -13.56 3.30
C VAL A 112 -8.65 -12.66 2.27
N HIS A 113 -7.90 -12.23 1.25
CA HIS A 113 -8.40 -11.48 0.11
C HIS A 113 -7.47 -11.69 -1.10
N PRO A 114 -7.99 -11.78 -2.34
CA PRO A 114 -7.16 -12.01 -3.52
C PRO A 114 -6.02 -11.00 -3.68
N ILE A 115 -4.80 -11.51 -3.79
CA ILE A 115 -3.62 -10.73 -4.21
C ILE A 115 -3.62 -10.61 -5.74
N THR A 116 -3.57 -9.38 -6.24
CA THR A 116 -3.57 -9.07 -7.68
C THR A 116 -2.18 -9.15 -8.30
N ALA A 117 -1.14 -8.75 -7.55
CA ALA A 117 0.23 -8.70 -8.05
C ALA A 117 1.26 -9.01 -6.96
N VAL A 118 2.36 -9.62 -7.36
CA VAL A 118 3.56 -9.78 -6.54
C VAL A 118 4.72 -9.07 -7.25
N GLN A 119 5.34 -8.11 -6.57
CA GLN A 119 6.55 -7.45 -7.05
C GLN A 119 7.78 -8.12 -6.43
N ILE A 120 8.68 -8.60 -7.29
CA ILE A 120 9.95 -9.25 -6.92
C ILE A 120 11.08 -8.44 -7.56
N GLY A 121 12.20 -8.26 -6.86
CA GLY A 121 13.38 -7.53 -7.34
C GLY A 121 14.70 -8.13 -6.88
#